data_AF-A0A2P5EI59-F1
#
_entry.id   AF-A0A2P5EI59-F1
#
_cell.length_a   1.000
_cell.length_b   1.000
_cell.length_c   1.000
_cell.angle_alpha   90.00
_cell.angle_beta   90.00
_cell.angle_gamma   90.00
#
_symmetry.space_group_name_H-M   'P 1'
#
loop_
_entity.id
_entity.type
_entity.pdbx_description
1 polymer ?
#
loop_
_entity_poly.entity_id
_entity_poly.type
_entity_poly.pdbx_seq_one_letter_code
_entity_poly.pdbx_strand_id
1 'polypeptide(L)' 'MKINSAFNGKRKMLRKSLQHICSSTEIENALENIGLPATSRPGELTLDDFVKLHNVIMEI' A
#
# COMPACT_ATOMS: atom_id res chain seq x y z
N MET A 1 -3.47 -1.57 16.58
CA MET A 1 -4.72 -1.07 15.98
C MET A 1 -4.40 0.13 15.10
N LYS A 2 -4.33 -0.01 13.76
CA LYS A 2 -4.42 1.11 12.76
C LYS A 2 -4.09 0.73 11.30
N ILE A 3 -3.64 -0.50 11.02
CA ILE A 3 -3.45 -0.96 9.63
C ILE A 3 -4.83 -1.12 8.98
N ASN A 4 -5.72 -1.97 9.52
CA ASN A 4 -7.05 -2.26 8.93
C ASN A 4 -7.92 -1.03 8.57
N SER A 5 -7.78 0.10 9.27
CA SER A 5 -8.53 1.32 8.95
C SER A 5 -8.05 2.03 7.68
N ALA A 6 -6.77 1.93 7.33
CA ALA A 6 -6.20 2.49 6.10
C ALA A 6 -6.78 1.82 4.84
N PHE A 7 -7.14 0.53 4.96
CA PHE A 7 -7.55 -0.33 3.85
C PHE A 7 -9.07 -0.45 3.68
N ASN A 8 -9.88 -0.02 4.65
CA ASN A 8 -11.35 -0.07 4.55
C ASN A 8 -11.95 1.06 3.68
N GLY A 9 -11.11 1.98 3.19
CA GLY A 9 -11.53 3.08 2.33
C GLY A 9 -11.59 2.68 0.85
N LYS A 10 -12.67 2.01 0.42
CA LYS A 10 -12.94 1.63 -0.99
C LYS A 10 -12.81 2.76 -2.05
N ARG A 11 -12.69 4.03 -1.64
CA ARG A 11 -12.65 5.22 -2.50
C ARG A 11 -11.39 6.09 -2.35
N LYS A 12 -10.46 5.74 -1.46
CA LYS A 12 -9.25 6.54 -1.21
C LYS A 12 -8.00 5.80 -1.72
N MET A 13 -7.07 6.55 -2.31
CA MET A 13 -5.79 5.99 -2.76
C MET A 13 -4.97 5.50 -1.56
N LEU A 14 -4.34 4.34 -1.72
CA LEU A 14 -3.50 3.68 -0.71
C LEU A 14 -2.45 4.61 -0.14
N ARG A 15 -1.82 5.39 -1.03
CA ARG A 15 -0.86 6.42 -0.69
C ARG A 15 -1.36 7.40 0.39
N LYS A 16 -2.61 7.86 0.29
CA LYS A 16 -3.21 8.77 1.29
C LYS A 16 -3.58 8.07 2.59
N SER A 17 -3.89 6.77 2.53
CA SER A 17 -4.23 6.00 3.73
C SER A 17 -2.99 5.58 4.51
N LEU A 18 -1.87 5.37 3.82
CA LEU A 18 -0.59 4.93 4.40
C LEU A 18 0.41 6.07 4.65
N GLN A 19 0.11 7.31 4.24
CA GLN A 19 0.98 8.48 4.46
C GLN A 19 1.39 8.72 5.93
N HIS A 20 0.63 8.16 6.88
CA HIS A 20 0.89 8.28 8.32
C HIS A 20 1.81 7.18 8.86
N ILE A 21 2.13 6.18 8.03
CA ILE A 21 2.93 4.99 8.36
C ILE A 21 4.22 5.02 7.53
N CYS A 22 4.14 5.45 6.27
CA CYS A 22 5.26 5.49 5.33
C CYS A 22 5.12 6.76 4.47
N SER A 23 6.24 7.30 4.00
CA SER A 23 6.22 8.42 3.05
C SER A 23 5.54 8.01 1.74
N SER A 24 4.98 8.98 1.03
CA SER A 24 4.35 8.72 -0.27
C SER A 24 5.31 8.07 -1.27
N THR A 25 6.59 8.44 -1.21
CA THR A 25 7.65 7.92 -2.08
C THR A 25 8.01 6.47 -1.77
N GLU A 26 8.03 6.07 -0.50
CA GLU A 26 8.28 4.67 -0.10
C GLU A 26 7.17 3.74 -0.59
N ILE A 27 5.91 4.20 -0.57
CA ILE A 27 4.77 3.43 -1.05
C ILE A 27 4.81 3.29 -2.57
N GLU A 28 5.14 4.36 -3.29
CA GLU A 28 5.28 4.34 -4.75
C GLU A 28 6.40 3.37 -5.18
N ASN A 29 7.58 3.46 -4.55
CA ASN A 29 8.69 2.55 -4.79
C ASN A 29 8.34 1.09 -4.43
N ALA A 30 7.63 0.88 -3.32
CA ALA A 30 7.24 -0.47 -2.90
C ALA A 30 6.22 -1.09 -3.86
N LEU A 31 5.29 -0.31 -4.40
CA LEU A 31 4.35 -0.74 -5.44
C LEU A 31 5.10 -1.13 -6.73
N GLU A 32 6.04 -0.29 -7.17
CA GLU A 32 6.86 -0.58 -8.35
C GLU A 32 7.73 -1.84 -8.15
N ASN A 33 8.30 -2.03 -6.96
CA ASN A 33 9.10 -3.20 -6.61
C ASN A 33 8.31 -4.52 -6.68
N ILE A 34 7.01 -4.49 -6.36
CA ILE A 34 6.14 -5.67 -6.46
C ILE A 34 5.48 -5.81 -7.84
N GLY A 35 5.88 -4.98 -8.82
CA GLY A 35 5.42 -5.02 -10.20
C GLY A 35 4.07 -4.33 -10.43
N LEU A 36 3.66 -3.44 -9.53
CA LEU A 36 2.39 -2.73 -9.61
C LEU A 36 2.60 -1.23 -9.92
N PRO A 37 1.64 -0.60 -10.62
CA PRO A 37 1.67 0.84 -10.83
C PRO A 37 1.69 1.62 -9.51
N ALA A 38 2.50 2.68 -9.44
CA ALA A 38 2.48 3.65 -8.34
C ALA A 38 1.10 4.31 -8.11
N THR A 39 0.21 4.24 -9.11
CA THR A 39 -1.17 4.75 -9.07
C THR A 39 -2.22 3.73 -8.64
N SER A 40 -1.81 2.48 -8.34
CA SER A 40 -2.71 1.39 -7.97
C SER A 40 -3.59 1.73 -6.77
N ARG A 41 -4.87 1.36 -6.86
CA ARG A 41 -5.84 1.61 -5.80
C ARG A 41 -5.97 0.40 -4.87
N PRO A 42 -6.26 0.60 -3.57
CA PRO A 42 -6.48 -0.52 -2.64
C PRO A 42 -7.58 -1.48 -3.09
N GLY A 43 -8.57 -1.02 -3.85
CA GLY A 43 -9.61 -1.92 -4.37
C GLY A 43 -9.16 -2.84 -5.51
N GLU A 44 -8.01 -2.57 -6.13
CA GLU A 44 -7.47 -3.33 -7.28
C GLU A 44 -6.42 -4.36 -6.85
N LEU A 45 -5.93 -4.25 -5.62
CA LEU A 45 -4.92 -5.14 -5.06
C LEU A 45 -5.56 -6.40 -4.49
N THR A 46 -4.94 -7.54 -4.76
CA THR A 46 -5.30 -8.80 -4.13
C THR A 46 -4.69 -8.89 -2.74
N LEU A 47 -5.18 -9.81 -1.90
CA LEU A 47 -4.59 -10.07 -0.58
C LEU A 47 -3.09 -10.38 -0.65
N ASP A 48 -2.65 -11.08 -1.70
CA ASP A 48 -1.25 -11.43 -1.92
C ASP A 48 -0.40 -10.18 -2.19
N ASP A 49 -0.90 -9.25 -3.01
CA ASP A 49 -0.22 -7.99 -3.28
C ASP A 49 -0.08 -7.14 -2.01
N PHE A 50 -1.07 -7.21 -1.10
CA PHE A 50 -0.99 -6.55 0.20
C PHE A 50 0.11 -7.14 1.09
N VAL A 51 0.25 -8.47 1.12
CA VAL A 51 1.30 -9.14 1.89
C VAL A 51 2.67 -8.78 1.32
N LYS A 52 2.83 -8.81 0.00
CA LYS A 52 4.07 -8.41 -0.68
C LYS A 52 4.43 -6.95 -0.40
N LEU A 53 3.46 -6.04 -0.53
CA LEU A 53 3.65 -4.62 -0.25
C LEU A 53 4.07 -4.39 1.20
N HIS A 54 3.43 -5.08 2.15
CA HIS A 54 3.77 -4.99 3.56
C HIS A 54 5.19 -5.50 3.83
N ASN A 55 5.59 -6.62 3.25
CA ASN A 55 6.93 -7.18 3.45
C ASN A 55 8.02 -6.26 2.90
N VAL A 56 7.80 -5.65 1.73
CA VAL A 56 8.73 -4.67 1.15
C VAL A 56 8.85 -3.41 2.02
N ILE A 57 7.72 -2.89 2.53
CA ILE A 57 7.71 -1.70 3.38
C ILE A 57 8.34 -1.96 4.75
N MET A 58 8.15 -3.16 5.31
CA MET A 58 8.67 -3.53 6.62
C MET A 58 10.08 -4.16 6.56
N GLU A 59 10.65 -4.33 5.36
CA GLU A 59 11.90 -5.06 5.10
C GLU A 59 11.95 -6.44 5.78
N ILE A 60 10.82 -7.19 5.74
CA ILE A 60 10.70 -8.55 6.31
C ILE A 60 10.91 -9.61 5.24
#